data_AF-A0A061N7M6-F1
#
_entry.id   AF-A0A061N7M6-F1
#
_cell.length_a   1.000
_cell.length_b   1.000
_cell.length_c   1.000
_cell.angle_alpha   90.00
_cell.angle_beta   90.00
_cell.angle_gamma   90.00
#
_symmetry.space_group_name_H-M   'P 1'
#
loop_
_entity.id
_entity.type
_entity.pdbx_description
1 polymer ?
#
loop_
_entity_poly.entity_id
_entity_poly.type
_entity_poly.pdbx_seq_one_letter_code
_entity_poly.pdbx_strand_id
1 'polypeptide(L)'
;MPNTGTTPLAANTRDVLGPHSRSVEDAAIMLDVTAGYTVQDPKTIAAIGNIPADGYTDSLSEGSLEGKRIGLYGEGWRDEELSEETEELYERSIEELEALGAEVVEDPFAGSEFIGVAEQYGNIGYEALVSDFQAYLDRLNPSGDLPSIAELFEQAEEVPWAKGGPLAHFGNRGVDFEEDLQNPYDIPEQVDFTKARTAYLHIVDQVIEEHDLDGFVYPQMSEEIPNLHGGDHSATTVPEINMSGLPLVTVPAGNYESGSPFSLAFFGEMWSEQELLAMAYSYEQDTNYREAPVLEQPEQDESVIRNIQPTEDQTLQAGESVRVSFEGEPGLDASFAIRIPLFTRAAAPTEIMMREVEDGYYEGYWTATNNLQVDGAEIEIKAIDQEGQEFREVAEGRLSIEQ
;
A
#
# COMPACT_ATOMS: atom_id res chain seq x y z
N MET A 1 -12.38 -8.34 -12.63
CA MET A 1 -11.79 -7.25 -13.44
C MET A 1 -10.53 -7.76 -14.17
N PRO A 2 -10.26 -7.32 -15.41
CA PRO A 2 -9.00 -7.62 -16.09
C PRO A 2 -7.78 -7.02 -15.38
N ASN A 3 -6.65 -7.74 -15.31
CA ASN A 3 -5.37 -7.20 -14.83
C ASN A 3 -4.41 -6.75 -15.95
N THR A 4 -4.90 -6.67 -17.19
CA THR A 4 -4.06 -6.25 -18.32
C THR A 4 -3.57 -4.82 -18.12
N GLY A 5 -2.25 -4.60 -18.22
CA GLY A 5 -1.63 -3.29 -18.03
C GLY A 5 -1.23 -2.99 -16.59
N THR A 6 -1.45 -3.90 -15.65
CA THR A 6 -0.98 -3.79 -14.27
C THR A 6 0.36 -4.50 -14.10
N THR A 7 1.28 -3.91 -13.34
CA THR A 7 2.50 -4.60 -12.88
C THR A 7 2.09 -5.81 -12.05
N PRO A 8 2.49 -7.03 -12.44
CA PRO A 8 2.04 -8.24 -11.78
C PRO A 8 2.82 -8.51 -10.49
N LEU A 9 2.26 -9.36 -9.64
CA LEU A 9 2.98 -10.03 -8.56
C LEU A 9 2.80 -11.55 -8.64
N ALA A 10 1.56 -11.97 -8.86
CA ALA A 10 1.14 -13.36 -9.01
C ALA A 10 -0.08 -13.39 -9.95
N ALA A 11 0.14 -12.99 -11.20
CA ALA A 11 -0.94 -12.66 -12.14
C ALA A 11 -1.78 -13.88 -12.54
N ASN A 12 -1.17 -15.06 -12.56
CA ASN A 12 -1.84 -16.32 -12.91
C ASN A 12 -2.70 -16.90 -11.76
N THR A 13 -2.50 -16.45 -10.53
CA THR A 13 -2.99 -17.16 -9.33
C THR A 13 -3.79 -16.28 -8.39
N ARG A 14 -3.24 -15.12 -8.01
CA ARG A 14 -3.73 -14.33 -6.87
C ARG A 14 -4.14 -12.92 -7.23
N ASP A 15 -3.46 -12.29 -8.19
CA ASP A 15 -3.66 -10.86 -8.45
C ASP A 15 -5.09 -10.57 -8.88
N VAL A 16 -5.71 -9.60 -8.22
CA VAL A 16 -7.00 -9.02 -8.58
C VAL A 16 -6.90 -7.50 -8.56
N LEU A 17 -7.78 -6.85 -9.31
CA LEU A 17 -8.01 -5.41 -9.18
C LEU A 17 -9.38 -5.22 -8.54
N GLY A 18 -9.50 -4.20 -7.70
CA GLY A 18 -10.74 -3.81 -7.06
C GLY A 18 -10.80 -2.29 -6.86
N PRO A 19 -12.00 -1.71 -6.74
CA PRO A 19 -12.17 -0.30 -6.46
C PRO A 19 -11.79 0.04 -5.01
N HIS A 20 -11.25 1.23 -4.81
CA HIS A 20 -11.16 1.88 -3.50
C HIS A 20 -11.90 3.21 -3.57
N SER A 21 -12.85 3.41 -2.67
CA SER A 21 -13.75 4.57 -2.66
C SER A 21 -14.03 5.03 -1.23
N ARG A 22 -14.82 6.10 -1.10
CA ARG A 22 -15.29 6.59 0.20
C ARG A 22 -16.66 6.03 0.59
N SER A 23 -17.39 5.43 -0.36
CA SER A 23 -18.70 4.84 -0.15
C SER A 23 -18.81 3.51 -0.91
N VAL A 24 -19.64 2.61 -0.43
CA VAL A 24 -19.95 1.33 -1.12
C VAL A 24 -20.59 1.59 -2.48
N GLU A 25 -21.44 2.62 -2.58
CA GLU A 25 -22.04 3.05 -3.86
C GLU A 25 -20.97 3.41 -4.90
N ASP A 26 -19.97 4.23 -4.54
CA ASP A 26 -18.88 4.61 -5.44
C ASP A 26 -18.05 3.38 -5.86
N ALA A 27 -17.88 2.38 -4.98
CA ALA A 27 -17.20 1.13 -5.32
C ALA A 27 -18.00 0.32 -6.34
N ALA A 28 -19.32 0.20 -6.15
CA ALA A 28 -20.22 -0.50 -7.07
C ALA A 28 -20.24 0.16 -8.46
N ILE A 29 -20.33 1.49 -8.52
CA ILE A 29 -20.25 2.26 -9.77
C ILE A 29 -18.93 1.95 -10.50
N MET A 30 -17.82 1.89 -9.77
CA MET A 30 -16.53 1.56 -10.38
C MET A 30 -16.47 0.12 -10.89
N LEU A 31 -17.09 -0.83 -10.20
CA LEU A 31 -17.19 -2.21 -10.68
C LEU A 31 -18.05 -2.32 -11.95
N ASP A 32 -19.16 -1.57 -12.05
CA ASP A 32 -19.98 -1.53 -13.26
C ASP A 32 -19.21 -1.12 -14.51
N VAL A 33 -18.22 -0.26 -14.35
CA VAL A 33 -17.38 0.22 -15.45
C VAL A 33 -16.22 -0.73 -15.76
N THR A 34 -15.70 -1.41 -14.74
CA THR A 34 -14.39 -2.09 -14.83
C THR A 34 -14.48 -3.61 -14.86
N ALA A 35 -15.58 -4.20 -14.39
CA ALA A 35 -15.84 -5.62 -14.55
C ALA A 35 -16.08 -5.95 -16.02
N GLY A 36 -15.38 -6.97 -16.52
CA GLY A 36 -15.50 -7.32 -17.92
C GLY A 36 -14.55 -8.40 -18.36
N TYR A 37 -14.86 -8.93 -19.54
CA TYR A 37 -14.04 -9.91 -20.24
C TYR A 37 -13.04 -9.22 -21.17
N THR A 38 -11.82 -9.75 -21.23
CA THR A 38 -10.86 -9.43 -22.29
C THR A 38 -10.04 -10.66 -22.68
N VAL A 39 -9.73 -10.79 -23.96
CA VAL A 39 -8.85 -11.84 -24.48
C VAL A 39 -7.40 -11.71 -24.01
N GLN A 40 -6.99 -10.52 -23.55
CA GLN A 40 -5.64 -10.23 -23.08
C GLN A 40 -5.38 -10.75 -21.66
N ASP A 41 -6.46 -11.11 -20.95
CA ASP A 41 -6.42 -11.68 -19.61
C ASP A 41 -7.39 -12.87 -19.55
N PRO A 42 -6.91 -14.09 -19.87
CA PRO A 42 -7.74 -15.28 -19.97
C PRO A 42 -8.53 -15.62 -18.70
N LYS A 43 -8.11 -15.16 -17.51
CA LYS A 43 -8.86 -15.42 -16.28
C LYS A 43 -10.25 -14.77 -16.30
N THR A 44 -10.41 -13.70 -17.05
CA THR A 44 -11.69 -12.99 -17.21
C THR A 44 -12.73 -13.78 -18.01
N ILE A 45 -12.36 -14.89 -18.67
CA ILE A 45 -13.32 -15.82 -19.27
C ILE A 45 -14.29 -16.34 -18.22
N ALA A 46 -13.82 -16.56 -16.99
CA ALA A 46 -14.65 -17.06 -15.89
C ALA A 46 -15.76 -16.09 -15.46
N ALA A 47 -15.65 -14.80 -15.82
CA ALA A 47 -16.68 -13.80 -15.52
C ALA A 47 -17.88 -13.85 -16.51
N ILE A 48 -17.77 -14.57 -17.64
CA ILE A 48 -18.84 -14.63 -18.63
C ILE A 48 -20.06 -15.33 -18.03
N GLY A 49 -21.14 -14.56 -17.86
CA GLY A 49 -22.39 -15.03 -17.26
C GLY A 49 -22.50 -14.80 -15.75
N ASN A 50 -21.44 -14.30 -15.11
CA ASN A 50 -21.39 -14.01 -13.67
C ASN A 50 -21.41 -12.52 -13.34
N ILE A 51 -21.35 -11.62 -14.34
CA ILE A 51 -21.51 -10.18 -14.14
C ILE A 51 -23.02 -9.86 -14.12
N PRO A 52 -23.54 -9.14 -13.11
CA PRO A 52 -24.95 -8.75 -13.05
C PRO A 52 -25.40 -7.98 -14.29
N ALA A 53 -26.55 -8.33 -14.85
CA ALA A 53 -27.02 -7.76 -16.12
C ALA A 53 -27.40 -6.28 -15.99
N ASP A 54 -27.94 -5.88 -14.84
CA ASP A 54 -28.39 -4.53 -14.53
C ASP A 54 -27.33 -3.71 -13.76
N GLY A 55 -26.17 -4.31 -13.49
CA GLY A 55 -25.07 -3.71 -12.76
C GLY A 55 -25.05 -4.02 -11.26
N TYR A 56 -23.89 -3.81 -10.64
CA TYR A 56 -23.63 -3.95 -9.21
C TYR A 56 -24.35 -2.88 -8.38
N THR A 57 -24.67 -1.70 -8.95
CA THR A 57 -25.44 -0.68 -8.21
C THR A 57 -26.92 -1.05 -8.02
N ASP A 58 -27.46 -2.00 -8.79
CA ASP A 58 -28.90 -2.30 -8.81
C ASP A 58 -29.41 -2.94 -7.49
N SER A 59 -28.54 -3.66 -6.77
CA SER A 59 -28.88 -4.34 -5.51
C SER A 59 -28.71 -3.48 -4.25
N LEU A 60 -28.21 -2.24 -4.39
CA LEU A 60 -27.92 -1.39 -3.23
C LEU A 60 -29.20 -0.88 -2.58
N SER A 61 -29.44 -1.31 -1.34
CA SER A 61 -30.63 -0.96 -0.56
C SER A 61 -30.31 -0.99 0.94
N GLU A 62 -30.86 -0.04 1.69
CA GLU A 62 -30.67 0.10 3.15
C GLU A 62 -31.18 -1.14 3.93
N GLY A 63 -32.10 -1.92 3.37
CA GLY A 63 -32.66 -3.13 4.01
C GLY A 63 -32.01 -4.45 3.60
N SER A 64 -30.88 -4.45 2.89
CA SER A 64 -30.31 -5.67 2.30
C SER A 64 -29.73 -6.67 3.31
N LEU A 65 -29.58 -6.29 4.59
CA LEU A 65 -29.22 -7.18 5.69
C LEU A 65 -30.41 -7.94 6.31
N GLU A 66 -31.65 -7.51 6.08
CA GLU A 66 -32.82 -8.12 6.73
C GLU A 66 -32.99 -9.59 6.31
N GLY A 67 -32.91 -10.49 7.28
CA GLY A 67 -33.02 -11.94 7.09
C GLY A 67 -31.76 -12.61 6.52
N LYS A 68 -30.65 -11.88 6.36
CA LYS A 68 -29.37 -12.45 5.93
C LYS A 68 -28.74 -13.25 7.05
N ARG A 69 -28.11 -14.38 6.72
CA ARG A 69 -27.39 -15.25 7.67
C ARG A 69 -25.88 -15.06 7.52
N ILE A 70 -25.23 -14.55 8.56
CA ILE A 70 -23.85 -14.08 8.50
C ILE A 70 -22.96 -14.92 9.42
N GLY A 71 -21.89 -15.49 8.86
CA GLY A 71 -20.86 -16.19 9.61
C GLY A 71 -19.86 -15.24 10.26
N LEU A 72 -19.55 -15.45 11.54
CA LEU A 72 -18.66 -14.62 12.33
C LEU A 72 -17.24 -15.17 12.40
N TYR A 73 -16.26 -14.29 12.63
CA TYR A 73 -14.87 -14.66 12.89
C TYR A 73 -14.77 -15.55 14.14
N GLY A 74 -13.86 -16.51 14.12
CA GLY A 74 -13.64 -17.42 15.23
C GLY A 74 -12.44 -18.33 15.03
N GLU A 75 -12.17 -19.15 16.05
CA GLU A 75 -11.01 -20.05 16.11
C GLU A 75 -11.02 -21.11 15.00
N GLY A 76 -12.17 -21.45 14.41
CA GLY A 76 -12.25 -22.35 13.26
C GLY A 76 -11.66 -21.75 11.98
N TRP A 77 -11.64 -20.44 11.86
CA TRP A 77 -11.00 -19.72 10.75
C TRP A 77 -9.51 -19.50 11.02
N ARG A 78 -9.17 -18.98 12.20
CA ARG A 78 -7.78 -18.70 12.60
C ARG A 78 -7.63 -18.67 14.12
N ASP A 79 -6.55 -19.30 14.60
CA ASP A 79 -6.08 -19.24 16.00
C ASP A 79 -5.29 -17.94 16.25
N GLU A 80 -5.98 -16.80 16.11
CA GLU A 80 -5.44 -15.47 16.38
C GLU A 80 -6.45 -14.68 17.22
N GLU A 81 -6.06 -14.35 18.45
CA GLU A 81 -6.88 -13.57 19.38
C GLU A 81 -7.03 -12.12 18.88
N LEU A 82 -8.22 -11.55 19.06
CA LEU A 82 -8.43 -10.12 18.89
C LEU A 82 -7.89 -9.38 20.12
N SER A 83 -7.29 -8.21 19.92
CA SER A 83 -7.04 -7.29 21.03
C SER A 83 -8.37 -6.92 21.73
N GLU A 84 -8.33 -6.62 23.03
CA GLU A 84 -9.51 -6.27 23.84
C GLU A 84 -10.37 -5.18 23.17
N GLU A 85 -9.73 -4.11 22.66
CA GLU A 85 -10.46 -3.03 21.98
C GLU A 85 -11.05 -3.46 20.63
N THR A 86 -10.36 -4.33 19.88
CA THR A 86 -10.90 -4.87 18.61
C THR A 86 -12.07 -5.81 18.88
N GLU A 87 -12.03 -6.60 19.95
CA GLU A 87 -13.13 -7.45 20.39
C GLU A 87 -14.36 -6.61 20.74
N GLU A 88 -14.21 -5.55 21.55
CA GLU A 88 -15.31 -4.64 21.90
C GLU A 88 -15.94 -3.97 20.67
N LEU A 89 -15.11 -3.51 19.72
CA LEU A 89 -15.57 -2.89 18.46
C LEU A 89 -16.30 -3.90 17.56
N TYR A 90 -15.83 -5.14 17.54
CA TYR A 90 -16.43 -6.20 16.76
C TYR A 90 -17.75 -6.70 17.38
N GLU A 91 -17.82 -6.86 18.70
CA GLU A 91 -19.07 -7.17 19.41
C GLU A 91 -20.15 -6.10 19.16
N ARG A 92 -19.80 -4.81 19.23
CA ARG A 92 -20.72 -3.73 18.85
C ARG A 92 -21.20 -3.88 17.41
N SER A 93 -20.30 -4.20 16.50
CA SER A 93 -20.62 -4.38 15.08
C SER A 93 -21.59 -5.55 14.85
N ILE A 94 -21.44 -6.63 15.62
CA ILE A 94 -22.37 -7.78 15.62
C ILE A 94 -23.76 -7.34 16.09
N GLU A 95 -23.86 -6.59 17.19
CA GLU A 95 -25.14 -6.05 17.68
C GLU A 95 -25.83 -5.15 16.63
N GLU A 96 -25.06 -4.37 15.88
CA GLU A 96 -25.56 -3.55 14.77
C GLU A 96 -26.10 -4.40 13.62
N LEU A 97 -25.37 -5.45 13.21
CA LEU A 97 -25.85 -6.40 12.18
C LEU A 97 -27.17 -7.06 12.60
N GLU A 98 -27.28 -7.51 13.84
CA GLU A 98 -28.51 -8.10 14.39
C GLU A 98 -29.66 -7.08 14.44
N ALA A 99 -29.37 -5.82 14.81
CA ALA A 99 -30.35 -4.74 14.83
C ALA A 99 -30.89 -4.39 13.43
N LEU A 100 -30.08 -4.59 12.39
CA LEU A 100 -30.46 -4.48 10.97
C LEU A 100 -31.19 -5.71 10.44
N GLY A 101 -31.42 -6.72 11.29
CA GLY A 101 -32.22 -7.89 10.99
C GLY A 101 -31.43 -9.07 10.42
N ALA A 102 -30.08 -9.03 10.46
CA ALA A 102 -29.28 -10.19 10.14
C ALA A 102 -29.33 -11.23 11.27
N GLU A 103 -29.23 -12.50 10.92
CA GLU A 103 -29.01 -13.61 11.84
C GLU A 103 -27.51 -13.95 11.81
N VAL A 104 -26.86 -13.99 12.98
CA VAL A 104 -25.42 -14.29 13.06
C VAL A 104 -25.15 -15.73 13.49
N VAL A 105 -24.07 -16.31 12.96
CA VAL A 105 -23.61 -17.66 13.28
C VAL A 105 -22.18 -17.57 13.80
N GLU A 106 -22.01 -17.89 15.08
CA GLU A 106 -20.70 -17.94 15.73
C GLU A 106 -19.82 -19.04 15.12
N ASP A 107 -18.58 -18.67 14.78
CA ASP A 107 -17.51 -19.54 14.29
C ASP A 107 -17.97 -20.72 13.42
N PRO A 108 -18.53 -20.45 12.22
CA PRO A 108 -19.08 -21.49 11.36
C PRO A 108 -17.98 -22.40 10.78
N PHE A 109 -16.71 -22.01 10.89
CA PHE A 109 -15.58 -22.86 10.49
C PHE A 109 -15.14 -23.82 11.60
N ALA A 110 -15.73 -23.76 12.79
CA ALA A 110 -15.39 -24.64 13.91
C ALA A 110 -15.51 -26.13 13.53
N GLY A 111 -14.40 -26.86 13.64
CA GLY A 111 -14.35 -28.28 13.30
C GLY A 111 -14.20 -28.57 11.80
N SER A 112 -14.06 -27.55 10.96
CA SER A 112 -13.63 -27.70 9.57
C SER A 112 -12.11 -27.93 9.48
N GLU A 113 -11.64 -28.30 8.29
CA GLU A 113 -10.21 -28.46 8.00
C GLU A 113 -9.52 -27.15 7.59
N PHE A 114 -10.18 -25.99 7.75
CA PHE A 114 -9.75 -24.72 7.18
C PHE A 114 -8.34 -24.30 7.64
N ILE A 115 -8.10 -24.30 8.95
CA ILE A 115 -6.76 -24.04 9.52
C ILE A 115 -5.72 -25.05 9.02
N GLY A 116 -6.09 -26.32 8.89
CA GLY A 116 -5.20 -27.36 8.38
C GLY A 116 -4.68 -27.05 6.98
N VAL A 117 -5.48 -26.40 6.13
CA VAL A 117 -5.03 -25.91 4.81
C VAL A 117 -3.98 -24.81 4.98
N ALA A 118 -4.24 -23.83 5.87
CA ALA A 118 -3.31 -22.73 6.13
C ALA A 118 -1.97 -23.22 6.70
N GLU A 119 -1.99 -24.14 7.66
CA GLU A 119 -0.79 -24.75 8.25
C GLU A 119 0.00 -25.58 7.23
N GLN A 120 -0.70 -26.31 6.36
CA GLN A 120 -0.06 -27.17 5.38
C GLN A 120 0.61 -26.38 4.25
N TYR A 121 -0.06 -25.35 3.73
CA TYR A 121 0.36 -24.66 2.50
C TYR A 121 0.98 -23.29 2.75
N GLY A 122 0.56 -22.58 3.80
CA GLY A 122 0.99 -21.22 4.07
C GLY A 122 0.71 -20.24 2.91
N ASN A 123 1.56 -19.23 2.77
CA ASN A 123 1.40 -18.17 1.77
C ASN A 123 2.20 -18.47 0.48
N ILE A 124 1.60 -19.21 -0.45
CA ILE A 124 2.20 -19.68 -1.72
C ILE A 124 1.48 -19.13 -2.96
N GLY A 125 1.83 -19.56 -4.18
CA GLY A 125 1.17 -19.09 -5.40
C GLY A 125 1.90 -17.95 -6.12
N TYR A 126 3.19 -17.77 -5.86
CA TYR A 126 4.01 -16.74 -6.52
C TYR A 126 4.99 -17.34 -7.54
N GLU A 127 4.94 -18.64 -7.77
CA GLU A 127 5.90 -19.41 -8.59
C GLU A 127 6.05 -18.80 -10.00
N ALA A 128 4.98 -18.25 -10.57
CA ALA A 128 5.01 -17.61 -11.90
C ALA A 128 5.52 -16.15 -11.91
N LEU A 129 6.05 -15.61 -10.80
CA LEU A 129 6.43 -14.19 -10.68
C LEU A 129 7.34 -13.75 -11.83
N VAL A 130 8.39 -14.52 -12.16
CA VAL A 130 9.35 -14.15 -13.21
C VAL A 130 8.69 -14.11 -14.58
N SER A 131 7.87 -15.12 -14.93
CA SER A 131 7.20 -15.18 -16.22
C SER A 131 6.05 -14.19 -16.36
N ASP A 132 5.34 -13.91 -15.28
CA ASP A 132 4.34 -12.85 -15.23
C ASP A 132 4.96 -11.48 -15.50
N PHE A 133 6.08 -11.17 -14.83
CA PHE A 133 6.82 -9.93 -15.07
C PHE A 133 7.39 -9.85 -16.48
N GLN A 134 7.97 -10.92 -17.01
CA GLN A 134 8.48 -10.93 -18.38
C GLN A 134 7.36 -10.63 -19.38
N ALA A 135 6.20 -11.29 -19.23
CA ALA A 135 5.04 -11.05 -20.08
C ALA A 135 4.51 -9.61 -19.95
N TYR A 136 4.60 -8.99 -18.77
CA TYR A 136 4.28 -7.58 -18.57
C TYR A 136 5.24 -6.65 -19.30
N LEU A 137 6.56 -6.87 -19.17
CA LEU A 137 7.58 -6.07 -19.86
C LEU A 137 7.44 -6.14 -21.38
N ASP A 138 7.16 -7.32 -21.93
CA ASP A 138 6.92 -7.47 -23.38
C ASP A 138 5.74 -6.64 -23.87
N ARG A 139 4.64 -6.60 -23.09
CA ARG A 139 3.46 -5.77 -23.41
C ARG A 139 3.78 -4.28 -23.36
N LEU A 140 4.69 -3.86 -22.47
CA LEU A 140 5.16 -2.48 -22.38
C LEU A 140 6.22 -2.11 -23.43
N ASN A 141 6.75 -3.08 -24.18
CA ASN A 141 7.90 -2.91 -25.05
C ASN A 141 7.58 -3.00 -26.56
N PRO A 142 6.64 -2.19 -27.10
CA PRO A 142 6.31 -2.28 -28.53
C PRO A 142 7.47 -1.87 -29.45
N SER A 143 8.46 -1.13 -28.95
CA SER A 143 9.64 -0.73 -29.73
C SER A 143 10.79 -1.75 -29.66
N GLY A 144 10.80 -2.64 -28.66
CA GLY A 144 11.87 -3.61 -28.43
C GLY A 144 13.08 -3.04 -27.67
N ASP A 145 12.98 -1.86 -27.07
CA ASP A 145 14.09 -1.18 -26.39
C ASP A 145 14.11 -1.39 -24.86
N LEU A 146 13.06 -1.96 -24.27
CA LEU A 146 13.06 -2.32 -22.85
C LEU A 146 13.83 -3.63 -22.61
N PRO A 147 14.62 -3.71 -21.52
CA PRO A 147 15.26 -4.96 -21.10
C PRO A 147 14.24 -6.00 -20.66
N SER A 148 14.61 -7.27 -20.80
CA SER A 148 13.96 -8.42 -20.14
C SER A 148 14.10 -8.35 -18.62
N ILE A 149 13.31 -9.15 -17.89
CA ILE A 149 13.45 -9.25 -16.42
C ILE A 149 14.84 -9.74 -16.00
N ALA A 150 15.43 -10.67 -16.77
CA ALA A 150 16.78 -11.16 -16.55
C ALA A 150 17.81 -10.03 -16.69
N GLU A 151 17.73 -9.24 -17.77
CA GLU A 151 18.62 -8.09 -17.99
C GLU A 151 18.43 -6.99 -16.93
N LEU A 152 17.20 -6.78 -16.44
CA LEU A 152 16.93 -5.84 -15.35
C LEU A 152 17.62 -6.26 -14.06
N PHE A 153 17.57 -7.54 -13.71
CA PHE A 153 18.25 -8.04 -12.52
C PHE A 153 19.77 -8.14 -12.68
N GLU A 154 20.29 -8.40 -13.88
CA GLU A 154 21.73 -8.28 -14.15
C GLU A 154 22.26 -6.85 -14.01
N GLN A 155 21.42 -5.85 -14.28
CA GLN A 155 21.75 -4.43 -14.08
C GLN A 155 21.63 -3.98 -12.62
N ALA A 156 20.99 -4.77 -11.75
CA ALA A 156 20.90 -4.46 -10.33
C ALA A 156 22.29 -4.60 -9.69
N GLU A 157 22.66 -3.63 -8.85
CA GLU A 157 23.95 -3.66 -8.14
C GLU A 157 24.03 -4.80 -7.10
N GLU A 158 22.86 -5.28 -6.65
CA GLU A 158 22.69 -6.35 -5.68
C GLU A 158 21.63 -7.34 -6.15
N VAL A 159 21.75 -8.61 -5.70
CA VAL A 159 20.77 -9.67 -5.97
C VAL A 159 19.53 -9.44 -5.11
N PRO A 160 18.36 -9.08 -5.68
CA PRO A 160 17.21 -8.62 -4.89
C PRO A 160 16.60 -9.69 -3.97
N TRP A 161 16.79 -10.97 -4.29
CA TRP A 161 16.33 -12.11 -3.49
C TRP A 161 17.40 -12.66 -2.53
N ALA A 162 18.57 -12.02 -2.43
CA ALA A 162 19.53 -12.33 -1.39
C ALA A 162 18.99 -11.98 0.00
N LYS A 163 19.58 -12.56 1.06
CA LYS A 163 19.16 -12.31 2.45
C LYS A 163 19.15 -10.80 2.76
N GLY A 164 18.00 -10.30 3.21
CA GLY A 164 17.80 -8.88 3.53
C GLY A 164 17.39 -8.01 2.34
N GLY A 165 17.39 -8.57 1.12
CA GLY A 165 16.87 -7.91 -0.06
C GLY A 165 15.34 -7.89 -0.11
N PRO A 166 14.75 -7.03 -0.94
CA PRO A 166 13.30 -6.83 -1.00
C PRO A 166 12.53 -8.07 -1.46
N LEU A 167 13.17 -8.98 -2.21
CA LEU A 167 12.55 -10.21 -2.72
C LEU A 167 12.96 -11.47 -1.94
N ALA A 168 13.70 -11.34 -0.84
CA ALA A 168 14.29 -12.47 -0.11
C ALA A 168 13.25 -13.50 0.38
N HIS A 169 12.03 -13.06 0.62
CA HIS A 169 10.97 -13.91 1.17
C HIS A 169 10.25 -14.74 0.11
N PHE A 170 10.38 -14.42 -1.19
CA PHE A 170 9.68 -15.13 -2.27
C PHE A 170 10.21 -16.55 -2.50
N GLY A 171 11.46 -16.83 -2.12
CA GLY A 171 11.99 -18.21 -2.15
C GLY A 171 11.19 -19.17 -1.27
N ASN A 172 10.71 -18.69 -0.12
CA ASN A 172 9.84 -19.48 0.77
C ASN A 172 8.38 -19.54 0.29
N ARG A 173 8.04 -18.79 -0.77
CA ARG A 173 6.70 -18.73 -1.38
C ARG A 173 6.64 -19.41 -2.75
N GLY A 174 7.66 -20.20 -3.08
CA GLY A 174 7.73 -21.05 -4.27
C GLY A 174 8.51 -20.47 -5.45
N VAL A 175 9.08 -19.27 -5.35
CA VAL A 175 9.84 -18.67 -6.46
C VAL A 175 11.28 -19.18 -6.47
N ASP A 176 11.72 -19.78 -7.57
CA ASP A 176 13.12 -20.16 -7.77
C ASP A 176 13.77 -19.20 -8.77
N PHE A 177 14.21 -18.04 -8.29
CA PHE A 177 14.82 -17.02 -9.16
C PHE A 177 16.05 -17.54 -9.93
N GLU A 178 16.79 -18.53 -9.40
CA GLU A 178 17.96 -19.06 -10.09
C GLU A 178 17.56 -19.92 -11.30
N GLU A 179 16.50 -20.71 -11.18
CA GLU A 179 15.93 -21.50 -12.27
C GLU A 179 15.10 -20.64 -13.24
N ASP A 180 14.16 -19.87 -12.70
CA ASP A 180 13.14 -19.14 -13.46
C ASP A 180 13.75 -18.07 -14.38
N LEU A 181 14.84 -17.41 -13.96
CA LEU A 181 15.52 -16.40 -14.79
C LEU A 181 16.30 -17.00 -15.97
N GLN A 182 16.60 -18.29 -15.96
CA GLN A 182 17.23 -18.96 -17.10
C GLN A 182 16.25 -19.13 -18.26
N ASN A 183 14.95 -19.27 -17.96
CA ASN A 183 13.88 -19.30 -18.95
C ASN A 183 12.66 -18.50 -18.46
N PRO A 184 12.68 -17.16 -18.56
CA PRO A 184 11.67 -16.29 -17.97
C PRO A 184 10.31 -16.33 -18.68
N TYR A 185 10.09 -17.27 -19.59
CA TYR A 185 8.80 -17.53 -20.24
C TYR A 185 8.16 -18.82 -19.77
N ASP A 186 8.91 -19.68 -19.07
CA ASP A 186 8.34 -20.89 -18.48
C ASP A 186 7.49 -20.50 -17.28
N ILE A 187 6.32 -21.13 -17.19
CA ILE A 187 5.42 -20.99 -16.06
C ILE A 187 5.60 -22.25 -15.22
N PRO A 188 6.18 -22.15 -14.01
CA PRO A 188 6.34 -23.31 -13.15
C PRO A 188 5.00 -23.96 -12.79
N GLU A 189 5.04 -25.26 -12.47
CA GLU A 189 3.83 -25.99 -12.06
C GLU A 189 3.33 -25.49 -10.69
N GLN A 190 2.09 -25.03 -10.63
CA GLN A 190 1.46 -24.45 -9.43
C GLN A 190 0.56 -25.47 -8.72
N VAL A 191 1.08 -26.69 -8.53
CA VAL A 191 0.29 -27.84 -8.04
C VAL A 191 -0.22 -27.60 -6.62
N ASP A 192 0.65 -27.15 -5.71
CA ASP A 192 0.27 -26.96 -4.31
C ASP A 192 -0.65 -25.75 -4.13
N PHE A 193 -0.43 -24.66 -4.89
CA PHE A 193 -1.40 -23.56 -4.95
C PHE A 193 -2.77 -24.04 -5.42
N THR A 194 -2.83 -24.85 -6.48
CA THR A 194 -4.10 -25.38 -7.00
C THR A 194 -4.81 -26.26 -5.97
N LYS A 195 -4.07 -27.09 -5.21
CA LYS A 195 -4.65 -27.90 -4.12
C LYS A 195 -5.17 -27.01 -2.99
N ALA A 196 -4.39 -26.04 -2.54
CA ALA A 196 -4.76 -25.12 -1.47
C ALA A 196 -6.02 -24.33 -1.85
N ARG A 197 -6.04 -23.73 -3.04
CA ARG A 197 -7.20 -23.00 -3.57
C ARG A 197 -8.44 -23.89 -3.66
N THR A 198 -8.30 -25.12 -4.16
CA THR A 198 -9.42 -26.07 -4.25
C THR A 198 -9.94 -26.44 -2.86
N ALA A 199 -9.05 -26.66 -1.89
CA ALA A 199 -9.44 -26.96 -0.51
C ALA A 199 -10.17 -25.78 0.15
N TYR A 200 -9.65 -24.55 0.02
CA TYR A 200 -10.31 -23.36 0.55
C TYR A 200 -11.72 -23.17 -0.04
N LEU A 201 -11.85 -23.22 -1.37
CA LEU A 201 -13.16 -23.07 -2.02
C LEU A 201 -14.13 -24.17 -1.55
N HIS A 202 -13.68 -25.43 -1.52
CA HIS A 202 -14.52 -26.54 -1.08
C HIS A 202 -15.00 -26.41 0.36
N ILE A 203 -14.12 -26.00 1.28
CA ILE A 203 -14.47 -25.83 2.69
C ILE A 203 -15.42 -24.65 2.87
N VAL A 204 -15.17 -23.52 2.21
CA VAL A 204 -16.07 -22.36 2.27
C VAL A 204 -17.46 -22.72 1.75
N ASP A 205 -17.55 -23.39 0.58
CA ASP A 205 -18.83 -23.84 0.02
C ASP A 205 -19.56 -24.77 1.02
N GLN A 206 -18.84 -25.72 1.66
CA GLN A 206 -19.43 -26.62 2.65
C GLN A 206 -19.96 -25.88 3.88
N VAL A 207 -19.19 -24.93 4.41
CA VAL A 207 -19.58 -24.14 5.59
C VAL A 207 -20.81 -23.29 5.28
N ILE A 208 -20.85 -22.67 4.10
CA ILE A 208 -22.01 -21.90 3.66
C ILE A 208 -23.25 -22.80 3.51
N GLU A 209 -23.13 -23.95 2.86
CA GLU A 209 -24.23 -24.90 2.70
C GLU A 209 -24.72 -25.48 4.05
N GLU A 210 -23.81 -25.80 4.97
CA GLU A 210 -24.14 -26.40 6.27
C GLU A 210 -24.88 -25.43 7.19
N HIS A 211 -24.46 -24.16 7.18
CA HIS A 211 -24.99 -23.12 8.06
C HIS A 211 -26.02 -22.21 7.37
N ASP A 212 -26.31 -22.43 6.09
CA ASP A 212 -27.22 -21.64 5.26
C ASP A 212 -26.84 -20.15 5.30
N LEU A 213 -25.59 -19.83 4.96
CA LEU A 213 -25.03 -18.48 5.08
C LEU A 213 -25.19 -17.68 3.77
N ASP A 214 -25.39 -16.38 3.90
CA ASP A 214 -25.32 -15.41 2.80
C ASP A 214 -23.91 -14.81 2.65
N GLY A 215 -23.05 -14.98 3.66
CA GLY A 215 -21.68 -14.47 3.68
C GLY A 215 -21.09 -14.45 5.07
N PHE A 216 -19.96 -13.77 5.22
CA PHE A 216 -19.20 -13.65 6.45
C PHE A 216 -18.84 -12.20 6.72
N VAL A 217 -18.75 -11.82 7.99
CA VAL A 217 -18.33 -10.47 8.41
C VAL A 217 -17.32 -10.57 9.52
N TYR A 218 -16.06 -10.25 9.24
CA TYR A 218 -14.94 -10.35 10.18
C TYR A 218 -14.37 -8.96 10.50
N PRO A 219 -13.75 -8.75 11.68
CA PRO A 219 -12.91 -7.58 11.87
C PRO A 219 -11.75 -7.66 10.86
N GLN A 220 -11.44 -6.56 10.16
CA GLN A 220 -10.46 -6.59 9.07
C GLN A 220 -9.04 -6.88 9.57
N MET A 221 -8.71 -6.40 10.77
CA MET A 221 -7.46 -6.65 11.50
C MET A 221 -7.77 -7.20 12.89
N SER A 222 -6.83 -7.92 13.50
CA SER A 222 -6.93 -8.45 14.86
C SER A 222 -6.64 -7.40 15.94
N GLU A 223 -5.93 -6.33 15.58
CA GLU A 223 -5.54 -5.22 16.44
C GLU A 223 -5.41 -3.91 15.65
N GLU A 224 -5.28 -2.80 16.37
CA GLU A 224 -5.05 -1.49 15.76
C GLU A 224 -3.77 -1.48 14.91
N ILE A 225 -3.82 -0.81 13.76
CA ILE A 225 -2.63 -0.60 12.93
C ILE A 225 -1.57 0.17 13.74
N PRO A 226 -0.34 -0.34 13.84
CA PRO A 226 0.69 0.31 14.60
C PRO A 226 1.16 1.61 13.95
N ASN A 227 1.79 2.48 14.75
CA ASN A 227 2.47 3.68 14.26
C ASN A 227 3.56 3.34 13.21
N LEU A 228 4.02 4.34 12.44
CA LEU A 228 4.97 4.20 11.33
C LEU A 228 6.24 3.35 11.62
N HIS A 229 6.68 3.29 12.87
CA HIS A 229 7.84 2.52 13.31
C HIS A 229 7.50 1.39 14.29
N GLY A 230 6.23 0.99 14.35
CA GLY A 230 5.78 -0.15 15.12
C GLY A 230 6.06 -1.49 14.45
N GLY A 231 5.56 -2.56 15.06
CA GLY A 231 5.75 -3.92 14.57
C GLY A 231 4.91 -4.25 13.34
N ASP A 232 5.06 -5.48 12.87
CA ASP A 232 4.14 -6.04 11.89
C ASP A 232 2.76 -6.27 12.54
N HIS A 233 1.71 -6.21 11.73
CA HIS A 233 0.36 -6.61 12.13
C HIS A 233 -0.26 -7.45 11.01
N SER A 234 -1.31 -8.20 11.34
CA SER A 234 -1.93 -9.17 10.44
C SER A 234 -3.40 -8.84 10.18
N ALA A 235 -3.80 -9.01 8.92
CA ALA A 235 -5.21 -9.06 8.55
C ALA A 235 -5.78 -10.44 8.86
N THR A 236 -7.03 -10.46 9.31
CA THR A 236 -7.73 -11.70 9.67
C THR A 236 -8.01 -12.58 8.45
N THR A 237 -8.05 -12.01 7.25
CA THR A 237 -8.49 -12.69 6.00
C THR A 237 -7.35 -12.96 5.00
N VAL A 238 -6.11 -12.62 5.35
CA VAL A 238 -4.93 -12.78 4.48
C VAL A 238 -4.00 -13.86 5.05
N PRO A 239 -3.56 -14.85 4.26
CA PRO A 239 -3.58 -14.91 2.79
C PRO A 239 -4.76 -15.67 2.16
N GLU A 240 -5.70 -16.19 2.94
CA GLU A 240 -6.66 -17.22 2.53
C GLU A 240 -7.60 -16.72 1.44
N ILE A 241 -8.19 -15.53 1.59
CA ILE A 241 -9.08 -14.92 0.59
C ILE A 241 -8.32 -14.64 -0.72
N ASN A 242 -7.07 -14.21 -0.62
CA ASN A 242 -6.22 -13.97 -1.80
C ASN A 242 -5.86 -15.28 -2.54
N MET A 243 -5.88 -16.43 -1.85
CA MET A 243 -5.60 -17.74 -2.45
C MET A 243 -6.85 -18.38 -3.04
N SER A 244 -7.99 -18.25 -2.37
CA SER A 244 -9.27 -18.76 -2.86
C SER A 244 -9.76 -17.95 -4.07
N GLY A 245 -9.51 -16.64 -4.07
CA GLY A 245 -10.03 -15.69 -5.06
C GLY A 245 -11.51 -15.36 -4.82
N LEU A 246 -11.96 -15.47 -3.57
CA LEU A 246 -13.30 -15.10 -3.15
C LEU A 246 -13.44 -13.56 -3.08
N PRO A 247 -14.63 -13.01 -3.39
CA PRO A 247 -14.87 -11.58 -3.29
C PRO A 247 -14.90 -11.11 -1.85
N LEU A 248 -14.32 -9.93 -1.60
CA LEU A 248 -14.29 -9.27 -0.30
C LEU A 248 -14.43 -7.76 -0.47
N VAL A 249 -15.23 -7.13 0.39
CA VAL A 249 -15.36 -5.68 0.52
C VAL A 249 -15.13 -5.29 1.98
N THR A 250 -14.41 -4.19 2.21
CA THR A 250 -14.22 -3.63 3.55
C THR A 250 -15.00 -2.34 3.71
N VAL A 251 -15.61 -2.15 4.88
CA VAL A 251 -16.33 -0.92 5.23
C VAL A 251 -15.91 -0.41 6.60
N PRO A 252 -15.79 0.92 6.81
CA PRO A 252 -15.54 1.48 8.13
C PRO A 252 -16.66 1.10 9.10
N ALA A 253 -16.28 0.70 10.31
CA ALA A 253 -17.19 0.21 11.34
C ALA A 253 -16.91 0.83 12.72
N GLY A 254 -16.16 1.93 12.75
CA GLY A 254 -15.84 2.70 13.95
C GLY A 254 -14.39 3.16 13.98
N ASN A 255 -13.94 3.52 15.17
CA ASN A 255 -12.58 3.96 15.44
C ASN A 255 -12.10 3.37 16.77
N TYR A 256 -10.80 3.10 16.82
CA TYR A 256 -10.06 2.92 18.07
C TYR A 256 -10.02 4.25 18.86
N GLU A 257 -9.72 4.21 20.16
CA GLU A 257 -9.63 5.36 21.06
C GLU A 257 -8.59 6.38 20.57
N SER A 258 -7.56 5.91 19.87
CA SER A 258 -6.56 6.73 19.19
C SER A 258 -7.13 7.59 18.05
N GLY A 259 -8.31 7.24 17.53
CA GLY A 259 -8.91 7.77 16.30
C GLY A 259 -8.62 6.93 15.04
N SER A 260 -7.76 5.91 15.11
CA SER A 260 -7.50 5.02 13.98
C SER A 260 -8.79 4.31 13.51
N PRO A 261 -9.04 4.16 12.20
CA PRO A 261 -10.25 3.50 11.73
C PRO A 261 -10.27 2.01 12.06
N PHE A 262 -11.41 1.53 12.54
CA PHE A 262 -11.77 0.11 12.60
C PHE A 262 -12.68 -0.23 11.42
N SER A 263 -12.53 -1.41 10.83
CA SER A 263 -13.26 -1.81 9.62
C SER A 263 -13.69 -3.27 9.69
N LEU A 264 -14.82 -3.56 9.06
CA LEU A 264 -15.30 -4.92 8.84
C LEU A 264 -14.97 -5.37 7.42
N ALA A 265 -14.62 -6.64 7.27
CA ALA A 265 -14.43 -7.33 6.02
C ALA A 265 -15.63 -8.25 5.75
N PHE A 266 -16.41 -7.93 4.73
CA PHE A 266 -17.50 -8.75 4.22
C PHE A 266 -16.96 -9.61 3.08
N PHE A 267 -17.10 -10.93 3.15
CA PHE A 267 -16.74 -11.82 2.05
C PHE A 267 -17.76 -12.95 1.89
N GLY A 268 -17.74 -13.62 0.75
CA GLY A 268 -18.76 -14.62 0.41
C GLY A 268 -18.31 -15.54 -0.72
N GLU A 269 -19.27 -16.25 -1.30
CA GLU A 269 -19.05 -17.20 -2.39
C GLU A 269 -18.44 -16.55 -3.64
N MET A 270 -17.86 -17.37 -4.49
CA MET A 270 -17.40 -16.91 -5.80
C MET A 270 -18.56 -16.30 -6.60
N TRP A 271 -18.35 -15.10 -7.16
CA TRP A 271 -19.34 -14.33 -7.93
C TRP A 271 -20.46 -13.67 -7.12
N SER A 272 -20.34 -13.61 -5.79
CA SER A 272 -21.33 -12.99 -4.90
C SER A 272 -21.17 -11.48 -4.71
N GLU A 273 -20.32 -10.79 -5.49
CA GLU A 273 -20.00 -9.37 -5.29
C GLU A 273 -21.24 -8.48 -5.20
N GLN A 274 -22.30 -8.77 -5.97
CA GLN A 274 -23.53 -7.98 -5.96
C GLN A 274 -24.28 -8.05 -4.61
N GLU A 275 -24.36 -9.24 -4.00
CA GLU A 275 -24.98 -9.43 -2.69
C GLU A 275 -24.08 -8.90 -1.57
N LEU A 276 -22.76 -9.10 -1.67
CA LEU A 276 -21.80 -8.55 -0.71
C LEU A 276 -21.84 -7.03 -0.67
N LEU A 277 -21.88 -6.36 -1.83
CA LEU A 277 -22.03 -4.91 -1.91
C LEU A 277 -23.37 -4.46 -1.34
N ALA A 278 -24.45 -5.22 -1.54
CA ALA A 278 -25.75 -4.90 -0.97
C ALA A 278 -25.74 -4.96 0.57
N MET A 279 -25.17 -6.01 1.15
CA MET A 279 -25.01 -6.15 2.62
C MET A 279 -24.11 -5.05 3.19
N ALA A 280 -22.95 -4.81 2.56
CA ALA A 280 -22.01 -3.77 2.98
C ALA A 280 -22.62 -2.36 2.86
N TYR A 281 -23.42 -2.10 1.83
CA TYR A 281 -24.12 -0.83 1.64
C TYR A 281 -25.18 -0.61 2.73
N SER A 282 -25.99 -1.62 3.03
CA SER A 282 -26.97 -1.57 4.13
C SER A 282 -26.28 -1.22 5.44
N TYR A 283 -25.19 -1.91 5.80
CA TYR A 283 -24.40 -1.59 7.00
C TYR A 283 -23.85 -0.15 6.97
N GLU A 284 -23.27 0.28 5.84
CA GLU A 284 -22.70 1.63 5.68
C GLU A 284 -23.76 2.72 5.88
N GLN A 285 -24.94 2.58 5.27
CA GLN A 285 -25.98 3.61 5.30
C GLN A 285 -26.62 3.76 6.69
N ASP A 286 -26.72 2.68 7.45
CA ASP A 286 -27.30 2.71 8.79
C ASP A 286 -26.31 3.19 9.86
N THR A 287 -25.00 2.99 9.65
CA THR A 287 -23.97 3.30 10.66
C THR A 287 -23.18 4.58 10.39
N ASN A 288 -22.82 4.87 9.14
CA ASN A 288 -22.09 6.07 8.70
C ASN A 288 -20.77 6.36 9.44
N TYR A 289 -19.98 5.34 9.78
CA TYR A 289 -18.74 5.49 10.55
C TYR A 289 -17.58 6.20 9.85
N ARG A 290 -17.64 6.40 8.53
CA ARG A 290 -16.52 7.00 7.81
C ARG A 290 -16.36 8.48 8.18
N GLU A 291 -15.28 8.79 8.88
CA GLU A 291 -14.85 10.16 9.13
C GLU A 291 -13.71 10.60 8.18
N ALA A 292 -13.73 11.86 7.76
CA ALA A 292 -12.62 12.43 7.02
C ALA A 292 -11.50 12.81 8.01
N PRO A 293 -10.24 12.38 7.79
CA PRO A 293 -9.15 12.71 8.69
C PRO A 293 -8.94 14.23 8.71
N VAL A 294 -8.78 14.79 9.91
CA VAL A 294 -8.35 16.18 10.08
C VAL A 294 -6.83 16.19 9.98
N LEU A 295 -6.33 16.75 8.88
CA LEU A 295 -4.89 16.94 8.73
C LEU A 295 -4.47 18.12 9.60
N GLU A 296 -3.86 17.83 10.73
CA GLU A 296 -3.09 18.82 11.46
C GLU A 296 -1.86 19.14 10.61
N GLN A 297 -1.73 20.40 10.19
CA GLN A 297 -0.40 20.83 9.78
C GLN A 297 0.44 20.75 11.04
N PRO A 298 1.60 20.06 11.03
CA PRO A 298 2.54 20.27 12.11
C PRO A 298 2.69 21.78 12.23
N GLU A 299 2.60 22.32 13.44
CA GLU A 299 3.06 23.69 13.64
C GLU A 299 4.42 23.73 12.96
N GLN A 300 4.53 24.51 11.86
CA GLN A 300 5.84 24.82 11.35
C GLN A 300 6.47 25.54 12.52
N ASP A 301 7.31 24.85 13.28
CA ASP A 301 8.17 25.51 14.26
C ASP A 301 8.80 26.64 13.46
N GLU A 302 8.43 27.89 13.79
CA GLU A 302 8.84 29.06 13.03
C GLU A 302 10.33 28.92 12.83
N SER A 303 10.76 28.74 11.58
CA SER A 303 12.15 28.41 11.28
C SER A 303 13.07 29.30 12.09
N VAL A 304 13.97 28.67 12.84
CA VAL A 304 15.01 29.40 13.55
C VAL A 304 15.95 30.09 12.56
N ILE A 305 15.92 29.73 11.28
CA ILE A 305 16.71 30.34 10.22
C ILE A 305 15.95 31.54 9.64
N ARG A 306 16.48 32.75 9.84
CA ARG A 306 15.86 34.02 9.44
C ARG A 306 16.87 34.93 8.76
N ASN A 307 16.40 35.94 8.04
CA ASN A 307 17.24 36.99 7.44
C ASN A 307 18.41 36.46 6.58
N ILE A 308 18.13 35.43 5.78
CA ILE A 308 19.14 34.76 4.95
C ILE A 308 19.73 35.72 3.91
N GLN A 309 21.05 35.66 3.75
CA GLN A 309 21.78 36.35 2.69
C GLN A 309 22.52 35.34 1.81
N PRO A 310 22.61 35.57 0.50
CA PRO A 310 22.12 36.77 -0.21
C PRO A 310 20.61 36.73 -0.52
N THR A 311 19.96 37.89 -0.51
CA THR A 311 18.55 38.04 -0.93
C THR A 311 18.39 38.36 -2.42
N GLU A 312 19.47 38.77 -3.08
CA GLU A 312 19.50 39.06 -4.52
C GLU A 312 20.42 38.08 -5.23
N ASP A 313 20.10 37.77 -6.48
CA ASP A 313 20.92 36.91 -7.32
C ASP A 313 22.36 37.45 -7.44
N GLN A 314 23.34 36.55 -7.35
CA GLN A 314 24.75 36.89 -7.52
C GLN A 314 25.37 36.11 -8.67
N THR A 315 26.20 36.81 -9.44
CA THR A 315 27.04 36.22 -10.48
C THR A 315 28.48 36.19 -10.00
N LEU A 316 29.10 35.01 -9.99
CA LEU A 316 30.48 34.80 -9.56
C LEU A 316 31.35 34.35 -10.75
N GLN A 317 32.58 34.86 -10.81
CA GLN A 317 33.65 34.30 -11.63
C GLN A 317 34.45 33.26 -10.84
N ALA A 318 35.16 32.41 -11.56
CA ALA A 318 36.02 31.41 -10.97
C ALA A 318 37.07 32.02 -10.01
N GLY A 319 37.09 31.54 -8.75
CA GLY A 319 37.92 32.06 -7.67
C GLY A 319 37.27 33.16 -6.82
N GLU A 320 36.10 33.66 -7.20
CA GLU A 320 35.30 34.57 -6.36
C GLU A 320 34.49 33.80 -5.32
N SER A 321 34.24 34.43 -4.17
CA SER A 321 33.49 33.84 -3.07
C SER A 321 32.18 34.55 -2.83
N VAL A 322 31.13 33.80 -2.55
CA VAL A 322 29.90 34.32 -1.93
C VAL A 322 29.95 34.12 -0.42
N ARG A 323 29.46 35.11 0.30
CA ARG A 323 29.14 35.00 1.72
C ARG A 323 27.67 34.59 1.86
N VAL A 324 27.44 33.51 2.60
CA VAL A 324 26.12 33.06 3.01
C VAL A 324 25.99 33.33 4.50
N SER A 325 24.88 33.92 4.93
CA SER A 325 24.63 34.20 6.34
C SER A 325 23.16 34.11 6.70
N PHE A 326 22.85 33.88 7.97
CA PHE A 326 21.50 33.95 8.51
C PHE A 326 21.53 34.32 10.00
N GLU A 327 20.38 34.76 10.51
CA GLU A 327 20.11 34.97 11.93
C GLU A 327 19.26 33.81 12.47
N GLY A 328 19.59 33.29 13.64
CA GLY A 328 18.81 32.28 14.35
C GLY A 328 19.10 32.22 15.84
N GLU A 329 18.76 31.11 16.47
CA GLU A 329 19.08 30.92 17.89
C GLU A 329 20.58 30.70 18.12
N PRO A 330 21.14 31.10 19.26
CA PRO A 330 22.55 30.82 19.56
C PRO A 330 22.84 29.32 19.74
N GLY A 331 24.00 28.87 19.25
CA GLY A 331 24.49 27.50 19.42
C GLY A 331 23.95 26.44 18.47
N LEU A 332 23.30 26.81 17.35
CA LEU A 332 22.93 25.89 16.26
C LEU A 332 24.16 25.25 15.58
N ASP A 333 24.03 23.99 15.20
CA ASP A 333 24.95 23.33 14.26
C ASP A 333 24.49 23.62 12.83
N ALA A 334 25.19 24.52 12.14
CA ALA A 334 24.74 25.11 10.89
C ALA A 334 25.65 24.80 9.70
N SER A 335 25.06 24.49 8.56
CA SER A 335 25.74 24.28 7.29
C SER A 335 24.92 24.86 6.13
N PHE A 336 25.55 25.06 4.98
CA PHE A 336 24.83 25.36 3.74
C PHE A 336 25.38 24.56 2.55
N ALA A 337 24.56 24.43 1.52
CA ALA A 337 24.88 23.72 0.30
C ALA A 337 24.43 24.52 -0.93
N ILE A 338 25.26 24.50 -1.98
CA ILE A 338 24.90 25.04 -3.30
C ILE A 338 24.24 23.93 -4.12
N ARG A 339 22.95 24.06 -4.39
CA ARG A 339 22.14 23.10 -5.14
C ARG A 339 21.94 23.57 -6.57
N ILE A 340 22.38 22.76 -7.51
CA ILE A 340 22.23 23.05 -8.94
C ILE A 340 20.91 22.43 -9.40
N PRO A 341 19.95 23.22 -9.91
CA PRO A 341 18.75 22.65 -10.50
C PRO A 341 19.11 21.86 -11.78
N LEU A 342 18.65 20.61 -11.83
CA LEU A 342 18.79 19.62 -12.92
C LEU A 342 20.11 18.81 -12.97
N PHE A 343 20.23 17.82 -12.10
CA PHE A 343 20.67 16.47 -12.50
C PHE A 343 19.86 15.42 -11.74
N THR A 344 19.19 14.53 -12.46
CA THR A 344 18.33 13.44 -11.96
C THR A 344 19.10 12.31 -11.26
N ARG A 345 20.39 12.49 -10.96
CA ARG A 345 21.25 11.60 -10.17
C ARG A 345 22.50 12.40 -9.80
N ALA A 346 22.54 12.97 -8.60
CA ALA A 346 23.77 13.55 -8.06
C ALA A 346 23.87 13.18 -6.58
N ALA A 347 25.08 12.80 -6.15
CA ALA A 347 25.44 12.64 -4.75
C ALA A 347 24.99 13.87 -3.94
N ALA A 348 24.72 13.67 -2.64
CA ALA A 348 24.35 14.76 -1.74
C ALA A 348 25.34 15.94 -1.91
N PRO A 349 24.85 17.18 -2.02
CA PRO A 349 25.73 18.33 -2.18
C PRO A 349 26.66 18.42 -0.97
N THR A 350 27.89 18.86 -1.21
CA THR A 350 28.85 19.03 -0.11
C THR A 350 28.37 20.12 0.81
N GLU A 351 28.07 19.76 2.06
CA GLU A 351 27.70 20.72 3.10
C GLU A 351 28.94 21.50 3.56
N ILE A 352 28.79 22.82 3.67
CA ILE A 352 29.81 23.75 4.11
C ILE A 352 29.41 24.25 5.49
N MET A 353 30.20 23.91 6.49
CA MET A 353 29.93 24.34 7.87
C MET A 353 29.96 25.87 7.97
N MET A 354 28.93 26.41 8.60
CA MET A 354 28.82 27.81 8.96
C MET A 354 29.34 28.01 10.37
N ARG A 355 29.80 29.22 10.66
CA ARG A 355 30.30 29.59 11.99
C ARG A 355 29.41 30.65 12.60
N GLU A 356 29.02 30.45 13.84
CA GLU A 356 28.45 31.51 14.68
C GLU A 356 29.54 32.56 14.98
N VAL A 357 29.38 33.76 14.45
CA VAL A 357 30.35 34.86 14.61
C VAL A 357 29.92 35.88 15.65
N GLU A 358 28.61 36.00 15.88
CA GLU A 358 27.95 36.72 16.97
C GLU A 358 26.77 35.86 17.46
N ASP A 359 26.29 36.06 18.69
CA ASP A 359 25.19 35.26 19.26
C ASP A 359 24.00 35.23 18.29
N GLY A 360 23.68 34.04 17.79
CA GLY A 360 22.58 33.82 16.84
C GLY A 360 22.83 34.32 15.42
N TYR A 361 24.06 34.63 15.02
CA TYR A 361 24.39 35.07 13.67
C TYR A 361 25.51 34.21 13.06
N TYR A 362 25.17 33.57 11.94
CA TYR A 362 25.98 32.53 11.31
C TYR A 362 26.48 33.00 9.95
N GLU A 363 27.76 32.74 9.65
CA GLU A 363 28.34 33.02 8.34
C GLU A 363 29.14 31.83 7.81
N GLY A 364 29.05 31.64 6.49
CA GLY A 364 29.85 30.70 5.72
C GLY A 364 30.27 31.33 4.39
N TYR A 365 31.36 30.81 3.82
CA TYR A 365 31.88 31.30 2.55
C TYR A 365 32.09 30.14 1.60
N TRP A 366 31.66 30.31 0.36
CA TRP A 366 31.90 29.35 -0.70
C TRP A 366 32.58 30.03 -1.87
N THR A 367 33.60 29.38 -2.44
CA THR A 367 34.37 29.90 -3.56
C THR A 367 34.08 29.12 -4.83
N ALA A 368 33.69 29.82 -5.89
CA ALA A 368 33.43 29.23 -7.19
C ALA A 368 34.70 28.61 -7.78
N THR A 369 34.59 27.37 -8.26
CA THR A 369 35.71 26.63 -8.86
C THR A 369 35.73 26.78 -10.39
N ASN A 370 36.93 26.76 -10.99
CA ASN A 370 37.13 26.99 -12.43
C ASN A 370 36.52 25.91 -13.36
N ASN A 371 35.97 24.84 -12.80
CA ASN A 371 35.36 23.72 -13.54
C ASN A 371 33.83 23.70 -13.45
N LEU A 372 33.21 24.74 -12.90
CA LEU A 372 31.78 24.79 -12.64
C LEU A 372 31.16 25.98 -13.39
N GLN A 373 30.20 25.72 -14.28
CA GLN A 373 29.36 26.73 -14.92
C GLN A 373 27.91 26.40 -14.57
N VAL A 374 27.22 27.32 -13.92
CA VAL A 374 25.88 27.10 -13.36
C VAL A 374 25.07 28.37 -13.55
N ASP A 375 23.78 28.22 -13.85
CA ASP A 375 22.85 29.35 -13.86
C ASP A 375 21.71 29.06 -12.88
N GLY A 376 21.53 29.94 -11.89
CA GLY A 376 20.42 29.87 -10.94
C GLY A 376 20.52 28.74 -9.90
N ALA A 377 21.70 28.45 -9.35
CA ALA A 377 21.83 27.55 -8.20
C ALA A 377 21.17 28.12 -6.95
N GLU A 378 20.52 27.24 -6.19
CA GLU A 378 19.89 27.55 -4.91
C GLU A 378 20.88 27.37 -3.77
N ILE A 379 20.79 28.23 -2.76
CA ILE A 379 21.57 28.12 -1.52
C ILE A 379 20.63 27.58 -0.45
N GLU A 380 20.80 26.32 -0.07
CA GLU A 380 20.03 25.70 1.01
C GLU A 380 20.85 25.75 2.30
N ILE A 381 20.26 26.31 3.35
CA ILE A 381 20.82 26.34 4.71
C ILE A 381 20.17 25.21 5.50
N LYS A 382 20.97 24.55 6.32
CA LYS A 382 20.57 23.57 7.31
C LYS A 382 21.04 24.03 8.68
N ALA A 383 20.16 23.98 9.68
CA ALA A 383 20.51 24.22 11.07
C ALA A 383 19.94 23.10 11.95
N ILE A 384 20.71 22.65 12.93
CA ILE A 384 20.26 21.69 13.94
C ILE A 384 20.37 22.36 15.32
N ASP A 385 19.29 22.30 16.09
CA ASP A 385 19.27 22.84 17.45
C ASP A 385 19.88 21.89 18.50
N GLN A 386 19.84 22.30 19.77
CA GLN A 386 20.39 21.52 20.88
C GLN A 386 19.55 20.27 21.21
N GLU A 387 18.30 20.21 20.75
CA GLU A 387 17.40 19.08 20.92
C GLU A 387 17.51 18.07 19.77
N GLY A 388 18.24 18.42 18.71
CA GLY A 388 18.47 17.60 17.53
C GLY A 388 17.44 17.81 16.42
N GLN A 389 16.60 18.85 16.52
CA GLN A 389 15.64 19.21 15.49
C GLN A 389 16.34 19.89 14.31
N GLU A 390 16.02 19.46 13.09
CA GLU A 390 16.61 19.96 11.86
C GLU A 390 15.67 20.96 11.17
N PHE A 391 16.23 22.13 10.81
CA PHE A 391 15.57 23.19 10.07
C PHE A 391 16.28 23.39 8.72
N ARG A 392 15.50 23.62 7.65
CA ARG A 392 16.04 23.92 6.32
C ARG A 392 15.34 25.12 5.71
N GLU A 393 16.11 26.01 5.12
CA GLU A 393 15.59 27.17 4.38
C GLU A 393 16.43 27.45 3.14
N VAL A 394 15.83 28.13 2.16
CA VAL A 394 16.50 28.48 0.90
C VAL A 394 16.64 29.99 0.81
N ALA A 395 17.84 30.47 0.45
CA ALA A 395 18.06 31.89 0.20
C ALA A 395 17.23 32.37 -1.01
N GLU A 396 16.67 33.58 -0.94
CA GLU A 396 15.96 34.18 -2.08
C GLU A 396 16.88 34.42 -3.27
N GLY A 397 18.12 34.83 -3.01
CA GLY A 397 19.13 35.07 -4.04
C GLY A 397 19.74 33.77 -4.56
N ARG A 398 19.80 33.64 -5.87
CA ARG A 398 20.40 32.50 -6.58
C ARG A 398 21.83 32.81 -7.01
N LEU A 399 22.61 31.77 -7.28
CA LEU A 399 23.98 31.89 -7.78
C LEU A 399 24.10 31.46 -9.23
N SER A 400 24.69 32.33 -10.04
CA SER A 400 25.18 32.00 -11.37
C SER A 400 26.70 32.08 -11.40
N ILE A 401 27.36 31.12 -12.06
CA ILE A 401 28.81 31.01 -12.14
C ILE A 401 29.21 31.09 -13.62
N GLU A 402 29.96 32.14 -13.95
CA GLU A 402 30.48 32.39 -15.29
C GLU A 402 31.96 31.99 -15.39
N GLN A 403 32.36 31.52 -16.59
CA GLN A 403 33.76 31.17 -16.89
C GLN A 403 34.59 32.37 -17.33
#